data_AF-A0A949NBI9-F1
#
_entry.id   AF-A0A949NBI9-F1
#
_cell.length_a   1.000
_cell.length_b   1.000
_cell.length_c   1.000
_cell.angle_alpha   90.00
_cell.angle_beta   90.00
_cell.angle_gamma   90.00
#
_symmetry.space_group_name_H-M   'P 1'
#
loop_
_entity.id
_entity.type
_entity.pdbx_description
1 polymer ?
#
loop_
_entity_poly.entity_id
_entity_poly.type
_entity_poly.pdbx_seq_one_letter_code
_entity_poly.pdbx_strand_id
1 'polypeptide(L)'
;MKMKTCMDKHLNIFQAYHGGNLDSPERVNRLEDNLTRAFIICLKFLQDAGVLRPFFEKIGFAGGHIPKTLVFDLQNMKDKKALGRIQASNNQEHQWLLLIGRDQFKSHWRDDAARQVEKVMEILADTQGSEKRKDFLKYLREIGKREGSTKNFDLNFPEIDPCEAASFFSLIHGCRPDAWIYEEDSNSPFAILVESKVGANKLAHAQVFRHLTGDQGFNLSSDKAIKFIHDKSHMKSTTWTQIAAALKSLMSQLEKTPEVKTIITQFLEYLEMSGEILNLRKLNDVFDEDYAKGQFALFLDVLDRALFIRNGSANKTQVLSRGKRPLAGLWDFYGLENNGKILQNPHISIYLNHDGIGCGITVAKKGPKMRNLLKTPKMVKFLMGEMQSGGVNRQRVKINLVNYRLVDRKPGQVKGDYYDSFRFCVDLKELKGLGKDPLETVDNLVGNCIPISKQLEVLFHCAWVDASKANISLERGETLRRGNLELFENPDQLVNAFINFIEEMIPVLVDVQGK
;
A
#
# COMPACT_ATOMS: atom_id res chain seq x y z
N MET A 1 28.80 22.86 8.88
CA MET A 1 27.46 23.26 8.41
C MET A 1 27.02 22.24 7.36
N LYS A 2 26.37 21.15 7.78
CA LYS A 2 25.85 20.14 6.83
C LYS A 2 24.62 20.74 6.16
N MET A 3 24.59 20.78 4.83
CA MET A 3 23.41 21.20 4.08
C MET A 3 22.22 20.40 4.58
N LYS A 4 21.26 21.11 5.18
CA LYS A 4 19.91 20.61 5.39
C LYS A 4 19.38 20.40 3.96
N THR A 5 19.44 19.17 3.43
CA THR A 5 18.73 18.82 2.20
C THR A 5 17.24 18.76 2.53
N CYS A 6 16.68 19.91 2.91
CA CYS A 6 15.34 20.24 2.50
C CYS A 6 15.50 20.59 1.01
N MET A 7 15.64 19.56 0.17
CA MET A 7 15.46 19.79 -1.25
C MET A 7 14.04 20.24 -1.40
N ASP A 8 13.91 21.52 -1.75
CA ASP A 8 12.64 22.16 -1.99
C ASP A 8 11.84 21.24 -2.90
N LYS A 9 10.66 20.85 -2.44
CA LYS A 9 9.67 20.06 -3.17
C LYS A 9 9.55 20.59 -4.62
N HIS A 10 9.61 21.90 -4.81
CA HIS A 10 9.55 22.54 -6.13
C HIS A 10 10.71 22.21 -7.09
N LEU A 11 11.78 21.55 -6.64
CA LEU A 11 12.94 21.14 -7.45
C LEU A 11 12.92 19.68 -7.89
N ASN A 12 11.99 18.86 -7.40
CA ASN A 12 11.83 17.48 -7.88
C ASN A 12 11.09 17.50 -9.23
N ILE A 13 11.74 17.03 -10.30
CA ILE A 13 11.15 17.08 -11.66
C ILE A 13 9.88 16.25 -11.79
N PHE A 14 9.69 15.27 -10.91
CA PHE A 14 8.51 14.43 -10.88
C PHE A 14 7.40 15.00 -9.99
N GLN A 15 7.66 16.04 -9.20
CA GLN A 15 6.63 16.66 -8.36
C GLN A 15 5.52 17.32 -9.17
N ALA A 16 5.82 17.86 -10.35
CA ALA A 16 4.80 18.38 -11.26
C ALA A 16 3.72 17.32 -11.60
N TYR A 17 4.04 16.04 -11.41
CA TYR A 17 3.15 14.92 -11.62
C TYR A 17 2.35 14.48 -10.37
N HIS A 18 2.52 15.14 -9.22
CA HIS A 18 1.84 14.80 -7.96
C HIS A 18 0.36 15.29 -7.89
N GLY A 19 -0.22 15.74 -9.01
CA GLY A 19 -1.59 16.26 -9.09
C GLY A 19 -2.72 15.22 -8.94
N GLY A 20 -2.48 14.10 -8.26
CA GLY A 20 -3.45 13.02 -8.05
C GLY A 20 -3.56 12.64 -6.58
N ASN A 21 -4.78 12.71 -6.04
CA ASN A 21 -5.14 12.09 -4.77
C ASN A 21 -6.02 10.87 -5.09
N LEU A 22 -5.92 9.80 -4.30
CA LEU A 22 -6.71 8.57 -4.38
C LEU A 22 -8.24 8.78 -4.21
N ASP A 23 -8.70 9.99 -3.91
CA ASP A 23 -10.10 10.35 -3.68
C ASP A 23 -11.04 10.24 -4.90
N SER A 24 -10.51 10.12 -6.12
CA SER A 24 -11.35 9.96 -7.33
C SER A 24 -10.68 9.11 -8.42
N PRO A 25 -11.44 8.30 -9.18
CA PRO A 25 -10.89 7.46 -10.26
C PRO A 25 -10.08 8.22 -11.30
N GLU A 26 -10.55 9.41 -11.72
CA GLU A 26 -9.86 10.26 -12.70
C GLU A 26 -8.47 10.70 -12.22
N ARG A 27 -8.35 11.04 -10.92
CA ARG A 27 -7.07 11.43 -10.31
C ARG A 27 -6.14 10.24 -10.12
N VAL A 28 -6.69 9.06 -9.82
CA VAL A 28 -5.93 7.80 -9.77
C VAL A 28 -5.36 7.46 -11.14
N ASN A 29 -6.16 7.55 -12.22
CA ASN A 29 -5.69 7.32 -13.59
C ASN A 29 -4.59 8.31 -13.99
N ARG A 30 -4.71 9.58 -13.59
CA ARG A 30 -3.64 10.57 -13.80
C ARG A 30 -2.37 10.21 -13.03
N LEU A 31 -2.50 9.74 -11.80
CA LEU A 31 -1.37 9.30 -10.98
C LEU A 31 -0.69 8.06 -11.60
N GLU A 32 -1.45 7.10 -12.11
CA GLU A 32 -0.97 5.96 -12.90
C GLU A 32 -0.15 6.45 -14.11
N ASP A 33 -0.77 7.21 -15.03
CA ASP A 33 -0.11 7.73 -16.24
C ASP A 33 1.19 8.49 -15.93
N ASN A 34 1.16 9.28 -14.86
CA ASN A 34 2.28 10.07 -14.39
C ASN A 34 3.41 9.22 -13.79
N LEU A 35 3.06 8.20 -13.02
CA LEU A 35 4.04 7.30 -12.43
C LEU A 35 4.71 6.41 -13.47
N THR A 36 3.95 5.90 -14.44
CA THR A 36 4.54 5.19 -15.59
C THR A 36 5.48 6.12 -16.35
N ARG A 37 5.08 7.38 -16.60
CA ARG A 37 5.94 8.36 -17.27
C ARG A 37 7.25 8.59 -16.53
N ALA A 38 7.18 8.80 -15.22
CA ALA A 38 8.36 8.99 -14.38
C ALA A 38 9.28 7.76 -14.42
N PHE A 39 8.69 6.56 -14.37
CA PHE A 39 9.41 5.30 -14.48
C PHE A 39 10.14 5.16 -15.82
N ILE A 40 9.47 5.45 -16.93
CA ILE A 40 10.04 5.35 -18.28
C ILE A 40 11.18 6.36 -18.48
N ILE A 41 11.03 7.59 -17.98
CA ILE A 41 12.12 8.57 -17.97
C ILE A 41 13.31 8.03 -17.17
N CYS A 42 13.07 7.46 -15.99
CA CYS A 42 14.12 6.85 -15.18
C CYS A 42 14.85 5.72 -15.92
N LEU A 43 14.14 4.85 -16.66
CA LEU A 43 14.75 3.79 -17.45
C LEU A 43 15.65 4.33 -18.57
N LYS A 44 15.23 5.42 -19.24
CA LYS A 44 16.05 6.07 -20.25
C LYS A 44 17.39 6.54 -19.69
N PHE A 45 17.39 7.18 -18.51
CA PHE A 45 18.63 7.59 -17.84
C PHE A 45 19.50 6.41 -17.39
N LEU A 46 18.89 5.28 -16.98
CA LEU A 46 19.65 4.05 -16.69
C LEU A 46 20.32 3.48 -17.94
N GLN A 47 19.70 3.61 -19.11
CA GLN A 47 20.30 3.22 -20.40
C GLN A 47 21.54 4.06 -20.69
N ASP A 48 21.40 5.39 -20.61
CA ASP A 48 22.48 6.32 -20.89
C ASP A 48 23.67 6.13 -19.93
N ALA A 49 23.41 5.67 -18.70
CA ALA A 49 24.43 5.30 -17.72
C ALA A 49 24.98 3.87 -17.86
N GLY A 50 24.48 3.05 -18.79
CA GLY A 50 24.91 1.67 -18.99
C GLY A 50 24.52 0.67 -17.89
N VAL A 51 23.55 1.03 -17.03
CA VAL A 51 23.10 0.19 -15.89
C VAL A 51 21.68 -0.38 -16.07
N LEU A 52 21.06 -0.17 -17.23
CA LEU A 52 19.72 -0.67 -17.54
C LEU A 52 19.61 -2.21 -17.48
N ARG A 53 20.60 -2.92 -18.04
CA ARG A 53 20.61 -4.39 -18.01
C ARG A 53 20.70 -4.93 -16.57
N PRO A 54 21.64 -4.48 -15.72
CA PRO A 54 21.63 -4.81 -14.29
C PRO A 54 20.30 -4.52 -13.59
N PHE A 55 19.59 -3.44 -13.96
CA PHE A 55 18.27 -3.14 -13.42
C PHE A 55 17.24 -4.22 -13.80
N PHE A 56 17.12 -4.56 -15.08
CA PHE A 56 16.20 -5.59 -15.55
C PHE A 56 16.50 -6.97 -14.95
N GLU A 57 17.78 -7.33 -14.79
CA GLU A 57 18.21 -8.55 -14.11
C GLU A 57 17.71 -8.59 -12.66
N LYS A 58 17.79 -7.46 -11.93
CA LYS A 58 17.32 -7.34 -10.54
C LYS A 58 15.81 -7.42 -10.39
N ILE A 59 15.05 -6.91 -11.36
CA ILE A 59 13.60 -7.11 -11.40
C ILE A 59 13.22 -8.43 -12.07
N GLY A 60 14.21 -9.27 -12.39
CA GLY A 60 14.04 -10.69 -12.70
C GLY A 60 13.78 -11.03 -14.16
N PHE A 61 14.32 -10.26 -15.10
CA PHE A 61 14.48 -10.62 -16.53
C PHE A 61 15.79 -11.40 -16.77
N ALA A 62 16.24 -12.19 -15.80
CA ALA A 62 17.51 -12.92 -15.88
C ALA A 62 17.47 -13.95 -17.03
N GLY A 63 18.48 -13.92 -17.90
CA GLY A 63 18.65 -14.88 -19.01
C GLY A 63 18.10 -14.44 -20.37
N GLY A 64 17.35 -13.32 -20.44
CA GLY A 64 16.93 -12.74 -21.72
C GLY A 64 18.02 -11.92 -22.39
N HIS A 65 18.10 -11.95 -23.72
CA HIS A 65 18.89 -10.97 -24.48
C HIS A 65 18.17 -9.62 -24.39
N ILE A 66 18.58 -8.77 -23.45
CA ILE A 66 18.15 -7.38 -23.39
C ILE A 66 19.03 -6.58 -24.36
N PRO A 67 18.46 -5.99 -25.42
CA PRO A 67 19.22 -5.19 -26.37
C PRO A 67 19.96 -4.04 -25.68
N LYS A 68 21.09 -3.63 -26.28
CA LYS A 68 21.87 -2.50 -25.77
C LYS A 68 21.17 -1.16 -25.98
N THR A 69 20.35 -1.08 -27.02
CA THR A 69 19.67 0.15 -27.44
C THR A 69 18.18 -0.11 -27.45
N LEU A 70 17.48 0.54 -26.52
CA LEU A 70 16.03 0.50 -26.43
C LEU A 70 15.45 1.90 -26.62
N VAL A 71 14.28 1.92 -27.25
CA VAL A 71 13.39 3.06 -27.38
C VAL A 71 12.30 2.95 -26.33
N PHE A 72 11.93 4.09 -25.78
CA PHE A 72 10.97 4.22 -24.68
C PHE A 72 9.83 5.13 -25.12
N ASP A 73 8.63 4.57 -25.29
CA ASP A 73 7.43 5.31 -25.69
C ASP A 73 6.36 5.21 -24.61
N LEU A 74 5.62 6.30 -24.43
CA LEU A 74 4.47 6.34 -23.54
C LEU A 74 3.21 6.03 -24.33
N GLN A 75 2.42 5.11 -23.79
CA GLN A 75 1.13 4.71 -24.30
C GLN A 75 1.16 4.18 -25.73
N ASN A 76 0.99 5.03 -26.73
CA ASN A 76 1.00 4.59 -28.12
C ASN A 76 2.41 4.69 -28.69
N MET A 77 2.91 3.59 -29.25
CA MET A 77 4.18 3.58 -29.98
C MET A 77 4.12 4.61 -31.11
N LYS A 78 5.09 5.53 -31.12
CA LYS A 78 5.20 6.59 -32.13
C LYS A 78 5.67 6.02 -33.46
N ASP A 79 6.63 5.10 -33.43
CA ASP A 79 7.06 4.37 -34.60
C ASP A 79 6.06 3.26 -34.95
N LYS A 80 5.12 3.59 -35.85
CA LYS A 80 4.15 2.62 -36.37
C LYS A 80 4.79 1.50 -37.19
N LYS A 81 6.00 1.70 -37.75
CA LYS A 81 6.72 0.63 -38.46
C LYS A 81 7.30 -0.37 -37.46
N ALA A 82 7.90 0.09 -36.36
CA ALA A 82 8.34 -0.78 -35.28
C ALA A 82 7.18 -1.60 -34.71
N LEU A 83 6.03 -0.96 -34.45
CA LEU A 83 4.83 -1.66 -33.99
C LEU A 83 4.40 -2.77 -34.97
N GLY A 84 4.35 -2.46 -36.27
CA GLY A 84 4.04 -3.44 -37.31
C GLY A 84 5.03 -4.60 -37.35
N ARG A 85 6.33 -4.36 -37.16
CA ARG A 85 7.35 -5.42 -37.06
C ARG A 85 7.14 -6.30 -35.84
N ILE A 86 6.90 -5.69 -34.67
CA ILE A 86 6.63 -6.40 -33.41
C ILE A 86 5.40 -7.30 -33.56
N GLN A 87 4.30 -6.77 -34.10
CA GLN A 87 3.04 -7.50 -34.29
C GLN A 87 3.13 -8.59 -35.36
N ALA A 88 3.95 -8.39 -36.40
CA ALA A 88 4.20 -9.39 -37.44
C ALA A 88 5.16 -10.51 -37.00
N SER A 89 5.87 -10.33 -35.88
CA SER A 89 6.78 -11.35 -35.36
C SER A 89 6.03 -12.57 -34.89
N ASN A 90 6.39 -13.73 -35.44
CA ASN A 90 5.97 -15.02 -34.89
C ASN A 90 6.83 -15.45 -33.70
N ASN A 91 7.92 -14.73 -33.41
CA ASN A 91 8.82 -15.07 -32.32
C ASN A 91 8.38 -14.41 -31.01
N GLN A 92 7.54 -15.12 -30.26
CA GLN A 92 7.05 -14.68 -28.95
C GLN A 92 8.17 -14.62 -27.89
N GLU A 93 9.34 -15.24 -28.14
CA GLU A 93 10.43 -15.31 -27.16
C GLU A 93 11.00 -13.92 -26.80
N HIS A 94 10.77 -12.92 -27.66
CA HIS A 94 11.25 -11.55 -27.49
C HIS A 94 10.15 -10.55 -27.15
N GLN A 95 8.90 -11.00 -26.99
CA GLN A 95 7.77 -10.18 -26.58
C GLN A 95 7.50 -10.39 -25.08
N TRP A 96 7.52 -9.33 -24.31
CA TRP A 96 7.37 -9.39 -22.86
C TRP A 96 6.26 -8.48 -22.37
N LEU A 97 5.60 -8.90 -21.30
CA LEU A 97 4.64 -8.08 -20.57
C LEU A 97 5.20 -7.78 -19.18
N LEU A 98 5.45 -6.50 -18.90
CA LEU A 98 5.88 -6.03 -17.58
C LEU A 98 4.67 -5.47 -16.82
N LEU A 99 4.28 -6.18 -15.77
CA LEU A 99 3.17 -5.84 -14.90
C LEU A 99 3.68 -5.28 -13.57
N ILE A 100 3.36 -4.02 -13.29
CA ILE A 100 3.81 -3.29 -12.09
C ILE A 100 2.61 -2.94 -11.22
N GLY A 101 2.72 -3.15 -9.91
CA GLY A 101 1.71 -2.68 -8.96
C GLY A 101 2.22 -2.64 -7.53
N ARG A 102 1.32 -2.49 -6.54
CA ARG A 102 1.68 -2.66 -5.13
C ARG A 102 1.89 -4.13 -4.75
N ASP A 103 1.01 -4.98 -5.26
CA ASP A 103 1.07 -6.42 -5.07
C ASP A 103 1.54 -7.10 -6.35
N GLN A 104 2.27 -8.21 -6.20
CA GLN A 104 2.58 -9.05 -7.35
C GLN A 104 1.29 -9.63 -7.92
N PHE A 105 1.19 -9.60 -9.24
CA PHE A 105 0.13 -10.23 -10.00
C PHE A 105 0.16 -11.73 -9.76
N LYS A 106 -0.79 -12.23 -8.98
CA LYS A 106 -0.95 -13.66 -8.75
C LYS A 106 -1.58 -14.26 -10.00
N SER A 107 -0.74 -14.90 -10.80
CA SER A 107 -1.04 -15.50 -12.11
C SER A 107 -1.97 -16.73 -12.06
N HIS A 108 -2.89 -16.81 -11.11
CA HIS A 108 -3.99 -17.78 -11.17
C HIS A 108 -5.03 -17.20 -12.12
N TRP A 109 -4.64 -17.11 -13.40
CA TRP A 109 -5.59 -16.96 -14.48
C TRP A 109 -6.47 -18.20 -14.42
N ARG A 110 -7.69 -18.04 -13.89
CA ARG A 110 -8.65 -19.14 -13.92
C ARG A 110 -9.01 -19.34 -15.39
N ASP A 111 -9.10 -20.58 -15.84
CA ASP A 111 -9.62 -20.89 -17.19
C ASP A 111 -10.97 -20.20 -17.43
N ASP A 112 -11.71 -19.90 -16.36
CA ASP A 112 -12.94 -19.13 -16.38
C ASP A 112 -12.76 -17.68 -16.87
N ALA A 113 -11.65 -17.01 -16.57
CA ALA A 113 -11.39 -15.66 -17.08
C ALA A 113 -11.14 -15.65 -18.58
N ALA A 114 -10.37 -16.62 -19.10
CA ALA A 114 -10.19 -16.81 -20.55
C ALA A 114 -11.52 -17.14 -21.23
N ARG A 115 -12.29 -18.09 -20.67
CA ARG A 115 -13.62 -18.47 -21.19
C ARG A 115 -14.63 -17.32 -21.14
N GLN A 116 -14.57 -16.48 -20.10
CA GLN A 116 -15.40 -15.27 -20.03
C GLN A 116 -15.01 -14.27 -21.13
N VAL A 117 -13.71 -14.07 -21.38
CA VAL A 117 -13.23 -13.21 -22.47
C VAL A 117 -13.71 -13.73 -23.82
N GLU A 118 -13.55 -15.04 -24.09
CA GLU A 118 -14.02 -15.68 -25.32
C GLU A 118 -15.53 -15.50 -25.52
N LYS A 119 -16.33 -15.79 -24.49
CA LYS A 119 -17.79 -15.58 -24.52
C LYS A 119 -18.17 -14.13 -24.80
N VAL A 120 -17.48 -13.18 -24.18
CA VAL A 120 -17.71 -11.74 -24.44
C VAL A 120 -17.37 -11.40 -25.89
N MET A 121 -16.24 -11.89 -26.40
CA MET A 121 -15.81 -11.64 -27.78
C MET A 121 -16.77 -12.30 -28.79
N GLU A 122 -17.28 -13.50 -28.52
CA GLU A 122 -18.33 -14.15 -29.32
C GLU A 122 -19.62 -13.31 -29.37
N ILE A 123 -20.09 -12.81 -28.21
CA ILE A 123 -21.27 -11.93 -28.13
C ILE A 123 -21.06 -10.64 -28.93
N LEU A 124 -19.83 -10.10 -28.95
CA LEU A 124 -19.50 -8.87 -29.67
C LEU A 124 -19.26 -9.08 -31.18
N ALA A 125 -18.74 -10.24 -31.57
CA ALA A 125 -18.48 -10.63 -32.96
C ALA A 125 -19.75 -11.03 -33.72
N ASP A 126 -20.86 -11.28 -33.01
CA ASP A 126 -22.17 -11.50 -33.63
C ASP A 126 -22.58 -10.26 -34.46
N THR A 127 -22.51 -10.44 -35.77
CA THR A 127 -22.58 -9.39 -36.80
C THR A 127 -24.01 -9.04 -37.19
N GLN A 128 -25.01 -9.82 -36.78
CA GLN A 128 -26.42 -9.58 -37.14
C GLN A 128 -27.20 -8.67 -36.18
N GLY A 129 -26.51 -7.86 -35.36
CA GLY A 129 -27.20 -6.89 -34.50
C GLY A 129 -28.23 -7.53 -33.57
N SER A 130 -27.99 -8.77 -33.17
CA SER A 130 -28.87 -9.57 -32.33
C SER A 130 -29.24 -8.78 -31.08
N GLU A 131 -30.49 -8.91 -30.64
CA GLU A 131 -31.02 -8.24 -29.44
C GLU A 131 -30.08 -8.46 -28.24
N LYS A 132 -29.46 -9.64 -28.18
CA LYS A 132 -28.41 -10.01 -27.22
C LYS A 132 -27.19 -9.09 -27.22
N ARG A 133 -26.66 -8.67 -28.38
CA ARG A 133 -25.53 -7.73 -28.46
C ARG A 133 -25.95 -6.32 -28.03
N LYS A 134 -27.14 -5.87 -28.42
CA LYS A 134 -27.68 -4.56 -28.00
C LYS A 134 -27.93 -4.51 -26.50
N ASP A 135 -28.51 -5.57 -25.95
CA ASP A 135 -28.78 -5.71 -24.52
C ASP A 135 -27.48 -5.82 -23.71
N PHE A 136 -26.48 -6.53 -24.23
CA PHE A 136 -25.16 -6.61 -23.60
C PHE A 136 -24.46 -5.23 -23.60
N LEU A 137 -24.45 -4.50 -24.73
CA LEU A 137 -23.88 -3.15 -24.78
C LEU A 137 -24.64 -2.15 -23.88
N LYS A 138 -25.96 -2.31 -23.74
CA LYS A 138 -26.79 -1.50 -22.82
C LYS A 138 -26.48 -1.83 -21.37
N TYR A 139 -26.37 -3.12 -21.03
CA TYR A 139 -25.95 -3.61 -19.71
C TYR A 139 -24.60 -3.02 -19.31
N LEU A 140 -23.61 -3.09 -20.21
CA LEU A 140 -22.28 -2.56 -19.97
C LEU A 140 -22.27 -1.03 -19.77
N ARG A 141 -23.04 -0.26 -20.56
CA ARG A 141 -23.18 1.19 -20.35
C ARG A 141 -23.81 1.54 -19.00
N GLU A 142 -24.79 0.77 -18.56
CA GLU A 142 -25.46 1.02 -17.28
C GLU A 142 -24.57 0.68 -16.07
N ILE A 143 -23.69 -0.33 -16.19
CA ILE A 143 -22.62 -0.58 -15.22
C ILE A 143 -21.60 0.56 -15.22
N GLY A 144 -21.10 0.98 -16.39
CA GLY A 144 -20.10 2.04 -16.51
C GLY A 144 -20.56 3.41 -15.99
N LYS A 145 -21.88 3.70 -16.03
CA LYS A 145 -22.46 4.92 -15.44
C LYS A 145 -22.54 4.89 -13.91
N ARG A 146 -22.34 3.74 -13.27
CA ARG A 146 -22.50 3.52 -11.83
C ARG A 146 -21.25 2.87 -11.24
N GLU A 147 -20.09 3.46 -11.48
CA GLU A 147 -18.83 3.04 -10.84
C GLU A 147 -19.01 3.00 -9.31
N GLY A 148 -18.85 1.81 -8.71
CA GLY A 148 -18.88 1.60 -7.25
C GLY A 148 -20.16 1.03 -6.63
N SER A 149 -21.20 0.71 -7.42
CA SER A 149 -22.45 0.12 -6.91
C SER A 149 -22.52 -1.40 -7.14
N THR A 150 -22.45 -2.19 -6.07
CA THR A 150 -22.64 -3.66 -6.06
C THR A 150 -24.10 -4.12 -6.17
N LYS A 151 -25.03 -3.26 -6.56
CA LYS A 151 -26.43 -3.69 -6.72
C LYS A 151 -26.57 -4.65 -7.89
N ASN A 152 -27.04 -5.86 -7.60
CA ASN A 152 -27.40 -6.90 -8.56
C ASN A 152 -28.25 -6.30 -9.69
N PHE A 153 -27.75 -6.40 -10.91
CA PHE A 153 -28.49 -6.06 -12.11
C PHE A 153 -29.41 -7.24 -12.47
N ASP A 154 -30.71 -6.96 -12.65
CA ASP A 154 -31.74 -7.93 -13.10
C ASP A 154 -31.68 -8.23 -14.61
N LEU A 155 -30.50 -8.15 -15.23
CA LEU A 155 -30.27 -8.53 -16.62
C LEU A 155 -29.44 -9.82 -16.65
N ASN A 156 -30.04 -10.90 -17.13
CA ASN A 156 -29.52 -12.28 -17.08
C ASN A 156 -28.23 -12.48 -17.91
N PHE A 157 -27.09 -12.06 -17.36
CA PHE A 157 -25.77 -12.66 -17.65
C PHE A 157 -25.16 -13.19 -16.35
N PRO A 158 -25.76 -14.22 -15.71
CA PRO A 158 -25.36 -14.73 -14.39
C PRO A 158 -23.94 -15.32 -14.34
N GLU A 159 -23.25 -15.42 -15.48
CA GLU A 159 -21.93 -16.04 -15.63
C GLU A 159 -20.76 -15.04 -15.72
N ILE A 160 -21.01 -13.72 -15.77
CA ILE A 160 -19.96 -12.69 -15.93
C ILE A 160 -20.01 -11.72 -14.74
N ASP A 161 -18.92 -11.61 -14.00
CA ASP A 161 -18.81 -10.68 -12.88
C ASP A 161 -18.99 -9.22 -13.35
N PRO A 162 -19.83 -8.39 -12.70
CA PRO A 162 -20.07 -7.01 -13.13
C PRO A 162 -18.83 -6.10 -13.17
N CYS A 163 -17.84 -6.31 -12.28
CA CYS A 163 -16.58 -5.54 -12.30
C CYS A 163 -15.68 -6.00 -13.47
N GLU A 164 -15.66 -7.30 -13.74
CA GLU A 164 -15.02 -7.83 -14.94
C GLU A 164 -15.74 -7.33 -16.20
N ALA A 165 -17.08 -7.32 -16.24
CA ALA A 165 -17.92 -6.80 -17.33
C ALA A 165 -17.63 -5.32 -17.64
N ALA A 166 -17.50 -4.46 -16.63
CA ALA A 166 -17.09 -3.06 -16.81
C ALA A 166 -15.69 -2.94 -17.45
N SER A 167 -14.75 -3.79 -17.00
CA SER A 167 -13.42 -3.90 -17.61
C SER A 167 -13.51 -4.43 -19.05
N PHE A 168 -14.44 -5.33 -19.34
CA PHE A 168 -14.75 -5.84 -20.68
C PHE A 168 -15.37 -4.77 -21.59
N PHE A 169 -16.20 -3.84 -21.09
CA PHE A 169 -16.68 -2.69 -21.88
C PHE A 169 -15.53 -1.81 -22.37
N SER A 170 -14.48 -1.66 -21.55
CA SER A 170 -13.26 -0.96 -21.96
C SER A 170 -12.42 -1.72 -23.01
N LEU A 171 -12.68 -3.01 -23.28
CA LEU A 171 -12.08 -3.74 -24.42
C LEU A 171 -12.64 -3.26 -25.76
N ILE A 172 -13.85 -2.72 -25.77
CA ILE A 172 -14.49 -2.16 -26.97
C ILE A 172 -13.90 -0.79 -27.29
N HIS A 173 -13.16 -0.17 -26.35
CA HIS A 173 -12.63 1.19 -26.46
C HIS A 173 -11.11 1.19 -26.37
N GLY A 174 -10.45 0.72 -27.43
CA GLY A 174 -9.01 0.88 -27.65
C GLY A 174 -8.11 0.16 -26.65
N CYS A 175 -7.09 -0.53 -27.16
CA CYS A 175 -5.95 -0.88 -26.32
C CYS A 175 -5.11 0.38 -26.12
N ARG A 176 -4.84 0.77 -24.87
CA ARG A 176 -3.82 1.78 -24.55
C ARG A 176 -2.95 1.18 -23.47
N PRO A 177 -1.77 0.64 -23.81
CA PRO A 177 -0.80 0.27 -22.80
C PRO A 177 -0.30 1.52 -22.09
N ASP A 178 0.37 1.38 -20.95
CA ASP A 178 0.91 2.55 -20.26
C ASP A 178 2.22 2.99 -20.89
N ALA A 179 3.04 2.03 -21.34
CA ALA A 179 4.27 2.29 -22.07
C ALA A 179 4.74 1.10 -22.92
N TRP A 180 5.68 1.41 -23.82
CA TRP A 180 6.42 0.47 -24.65
C TRP A 180 7.93 0.67 -24.45
N ILE A 181 8.65 -0.46 -24.42
CA ILE A 181 10.12 -0.50 -24.45
C ILE A 181 10.51 -1.45 -25.56
N TYR A 182 11.21 -1.00 -26.59
CA TYR A 182 11.46 -1.85 -27.77
C TYR A 182 12.78 -1.54 -28.45
N GLU A 183 13.26 -2.47 -29.27
CA GLU A 183 14.42 -2.26 -30.13
C GLU A 183 13.99 -1.66 -31.48
N GLU A 184 14.64 -0.57 -31.88
CA GLU A 184 14.27 0.16 -33.12
C GLU A 184 14.66 -0.61 -34.38
N ASP A 185 15.87 -1.17 -34.40
CA ASP A 185 16.53 -1.63 -35.63
C ASP A 185 17.03 -3.08 -35.50
N SER A 186 16.11 -4.03 -35.39
CA SER A 186 16.48 -5.44 -35.43
C SER A 186 15.52 -6.33 -36.21
N ASN A 187 16.09 -7.41 -36.76
CA ASN A 187 15.37 -8.48 -37.44
C ASN A 187 14.61 -9.40 -36.46
N SER A 188 14.85 -9.26 -35.15
CA SER A 188 14.16 -10.02 -34.10
C SER A 188 13.60 -9.04 -33.07
N PRO A 189 12.32 -8.63 -33.21
CA PRO A 189 11.82 -7.48 -32.47
C PRO A 189 11.67 -7.80 -30.98
N PHE A 190 12.60 -7.29 -30.19
CA PHE A 190 12.45 -7.22 -28.74
C PHE A 190 11.47 -6.13 -28.38
N ALA A 191 10.47 -6.48 -27.57
CA ALA A 191 9.50 -5.52 -27.06
C ALA A 191 9.01 -5.91 -25.67
N ILE A 192 8.86 -4.92 -24.81
CA ILE A 192 8.19 -4.98 -23.52
C ILE A 192 7.00 -4.04 -23.57
N LEU A 193 5.81 -4.58 -23.38
CA LEU A 193 4.61 -3.80 -23.10
C LEU A 193 4.51 -3.63 -21.58
N VAL A 194 4.34 -2.39 -21.11
CA VAL A 194 4.25 -2.07 -19.68
C VAL A 194 2.81 -1.75 -19.30
N GLU A 195 2.35 -2.38 -18.23
CA GLU A 195 1.09 -2.07 -17.55
C GLU A 195 1.38 -1.89 -16.06
N SER A 196 0.88 -0.80 -15.50
CA SER A 196 1.20 -0.35 -14.16
C SER A 196 -0.04 0.11 -13.41
N LYS A 197 -0.09 -0.21 -12.12
CA LYS A 197 -1.16 0.19 -11.21
C LYS A 197 -0.62 0.92 -9.99
N VAL A 198 -1.43 1.85 -9.47
CA VAL A 198 -1.16 2.58 -8.23
C VAL A 198 -2.27 2.34 -7.22
N GLY A 199 -2.06 2.67 -5.96
CA GLY A 199 -3.15 2.55 -4.99
C GLY A 199 -3.52 1.09 -4.71
N ALA A 200 -4.79 0.93 -4.33
CA ALA A 200 -5.42 -0.38 -4.21
C ALA A 200 -5.85 -0.97 -5.57
N ASN A 201 -5.55 -0.30 -6.69
CA ASN A 201 -5.91 -0.82 -8.00
C ASN A 201 -5.17 -2.11 -8.27
N LYS A 202 -5.91 -3.11 -8.76
CA LYS A 202 -5.35 -4.40 -9.12
C LYS A 202 -5.20 -4.47 -10.62
N LEU A 203 -4.14 -5.13 -11.05
CA LEU A 203 -3.96 -5.55 -12.43
C LEU A 203 -5.09 -6.52 -12.79
N ALA A 204 -5.94 -6.11 -13.74
CA ALA A 204 -7.09 -6.91 -14.17
C ALA A 204 -6.70 -7.87 -15.29
N HIS A 205 -7.21 -9.11 -15.22
CA HIS A 205 -7.04 -10.11 -16.28
C HIS A 205 -7.51 -9.55 -17.64
N ALA A 206 -8.69 -8.94 -17.70
CA ALA A 206 -9.21 -8.35 -18.94
C ALA A 206 -8.25 -7.29 -19.55
N GLN A 207 -7.58 -6.47 -18.73
CA GLN A 207 -6.63 -5.46 -19.22
C GLN A 207 -5.37 -6.12 -19.80
N VAL A 208 -4.85 -7.16 -19.16
CA VAL A 208 -3.75 -7.97 -19.70
C VAL A 208 -4.13 -8.58 -21.05
N PHE A 209 -5.31 -9.20 -21.14
CA PHE A 209 -5.79 -9.78 -22.40
C PHE A 209 -5.91 -8.74 -23.52
N ARG A 210 -6.37 -7.52 -23.18
CA ARG A 210 -6.44 -6.39 -24.12
C ARG A 210 -5.08 -6.05 -24.72
N HIS A 211 -4.04 -6.01 -23.89
CA HIS A 211 -2.69 -5.70 -24.34
C HIS A 211 -2.11 -6.75 -25.26
N LEU A 212 -2.51 -8.01 -25.07
CA LEU A 212 -2.08 -9.09 -25.94
C LEU A 212 -2.82 -9.08 -27.27
N THR A 213 -4.12 -8.82 -27.28
CA THR A 213 -4.99 -8.96 -28.48
C THR A 213 -5.28 -7.66 -29.22
N GLY A 214 -5.05 -6.51 -28.60
CA GLY A 214 -5.40 -5.20 -29.13
C GLY A 214 -4.45 -4.68 -30.20
N ASP A 215 -4.95 -3.72 -30.99
CA ASP A 215 -4.29 -3.07 -32.12
C ASP A 215 -3.10 -2.18 -31.72
N GLN A 216 -3.14 -1.57 -30.53
CA GLN A 216 -2.00 -0.87 -29.92
C GLN A 216 -1.20 -1.78 -28.96
N GLY A 217 -1.51 -3.08 -28.94
CA GLY A 217 -0.84 -4.10 -28.16
C GLY A 217 0.02 -5.02 -29.05
N PHE A 218 0.14 -6.29 -28.67
CA PHE A 218 0.82 -7.31 -29.50
C PHE A 218 -0.03 -7.83 -30.67
N ASN A 219 -1.33 -7.51 -30.72
CA ASN A 219 -2.25 -7.94 -31.79
C ASN A 219 -2.24 -9.46 -32.04
N LEU A 220 -2.16 -10.24 -30.95
CA LEU A 220 -2.25 -11.70 -30.97
C LEU A 220 -3.70 -12.14 -31.18
N SER A 221 -3.90 -13.31 -31.79
CA SER A 221 -5.20 -13.99 -31.72
C SER A 221 -5.51 -14.41 -30.28
N SER A 222 -6.79 -14.59 -29.95
CA SER A 222 -7.23 -15.04 -28.62
C SER A 222 -6.49 -16.29 -28.15
N ASP A 223 -6.38 -17.32 -29.01
CA ASP A 223 -5.65 -18.56 -28.69
C ASP A 223 -4.18 -18.33 -28.34
N LYS A 224 -3.51 -17.43 -29.08
CA LYS A 224 -2.11 -17.08 -28.83
C LYS A 224 -1.96 -16.27 -27.54
N ALA A 225 -2.89 -15.36 -27.25
CA ALA A 225 -2.90 -14.60 -26.01
C ALA A 225 -3.12 -15.50 -24.79
N ILE A 226 -4.03 -16.47 -24.89
CA ILE A 226 -4.28 -17.47 -23.83
C ILE A 226 -3.01 -18.29 -23.58
N LYS A 227 -2.37 -18.80 -24.64
CA LYS A 227 -1.08 -19.51 -24.53
C LYS A 227 0.00 -18.64 -23.87
N PHE A 228 0.12 -17.38 -24.29
CA PHE A 228 1.07 -16.42 -23.72
C PHE A 228 0.86 -16.24 -22.20
N ILE A 229 -0.39 -16.13 -21.76
CA ILE A 229 -0.75 -16.01 -20.35
C ILE A 229 -0.43 -17.29 -19.56
N HIS A 230 -0.70 -18.46 -20.13
CA HIS A 230 -0.43 -19.74 -19.48
C HIS A 230 1.07 -20.05 -19.37
N ASP A 231 1.86 -19.69 -20.38
CA ASP A 231 3.30 -19.93 -20.44
C ASP A 231 4.04 -19.15 -19.32
N LYS A 232 3.57 -17.93 -18.98
CA LYS A 232 4.10 -17.04 -17.92
C LYS A 232 5.58 -16.65 -18.05
N SER A 233 6.38 -17.37 -18.82
CA SER A 233 7.79 -17.13 -19.09
C SER A 233 8.03 -15.71 -19.62
N HIS A 234 7.09 -15.20 -20.42
CA HIS A 234 7.11 -13.88 -21.04
C HIS A 234 6.31 -12.80 -20.27
N MET A 235 5.83 -13.13 -19.06
CA MET A 235 5.12 -12.19 -18.19
C MET A 235 5.93 -11.94 -16.91
N LYS A 236 6.49 -10.73 -16.80
CA LYS A 236 7.15 -10.29 -15.57
C LYS A 236 6.18 -9.50 -14.72
N SER A 237 5.83 -10.04 -13.56
CA SER A 237 5.21 -9.24 -12.51
C SER A 237 6.24 -8.77 -11.48
N THR A 238 6.19 -7.48 -11.17
CA THR A 238 7.02 -6.84 -10.12
C THR A 238 6.19 -5.83 -9.34
N THR A 239 6.75 -5.33 -8.22
CA THR A 239 6.13 -4.28 -7.42
C THR A 239 6.94 -2.99 -7.46
N TRP A 240 6.29 -1.86 -7.14
CA TRP A 240 6.99 -0.59 -6.96
C TRP A 240 8.09 -0.67 -5.89
N THR A 241 7.87 -1.45 -4.82
CA THR A 241 8.90 -1.73 -3.80
C THR A 241 10.08 -2.50 -4.37
N GLN A 242 9.85 -3.49 -5.23
CA GLN A 242 10.92 -4.26 -5.89
C GLN A 242 11.71 -3.39 -6.87
N ILE A 243 11.03 -2.53 -7.63
CA ILE A 243 11.67 -1.54 -8.50
C ILE A 243 12.54 -0.59 -7.68
N ALA A 244 12.01 -0.06 -6.57
CA ALA A 244 12.75 0.83 -5.69
C ALA A 244 13.98 0.15 -5.08
N ALA A 245 13.86 -1.11 -4.65
CA ALA A 245 14.98 -1.90 -4.13
C ALA A 245 16.05 -2.16 -5.21
N ALA A 246 15.64 -2.48 -6.43
CA ALA A 246 16.54 -2.67 -7.57
C ALA A 246 17.34 -1.38 -7.84
N LEU A 247 16.65 -0.24 -7.94
CA LEU A 247 17.27 1.08 -8.13
C LEU A 247 18.24 1.44 -7.00
N LYS A 248 17.83 1.30 -5.73
CA LYS A 248 18.69 1.56 -4.56
C LYS A 248 19.97 0.74 -4.60
N SER A 249 19.89 -0.52 -5.01
CA SER A 249 21.06 -1.40 -5.10
C SER A 249 22.03 -1.06 -6.25
N LEU A 250 21.61 -0.22 -7.21
CA LEU A 250 22.44 0.27 -8.31
C LEU A 250 23.07 1.63 -8.02
N MET A 251 22.71 2.30 -6.91
CA MET A 251 23.17 3.66 -6.59
C MET A 251 24.69 3.78 -6.48
N SER A 252 25.40 2.73 -6.06
CA SER A 252 26.86 2.70 -6.00
C SER A 252 27.52 2.64 -7.39
N GLN A 253 26.85 2.05 -8.38
CA GLN A 253 27.35 1.99 -9.76
C GLN A 253 27.23 3.35 -10.47
N LEU A 254 26.40 4.24 -9.94
CA LEU A 254 26.09 5.56 -10.48
C LEU A 254 26.91 6.70 -9.86
N GLU A 255 27.93 6.38 -9.06
CA GLU A 255 28.80 7.40 -8.45
C GLU A 255 29.52 8.26 -9.48
N LYS A 256 29.75 7.73 -10.69
CA LYS A 256 30.39 8.42 -11.80
C LYS A 256 29.42 9.18 -12.71
N THR A 257 28.11 9.08 -12.47
CA THR A 257 27.03 9.72 -13.25
C THR A 257 26.06 10.45 -12.32
N PRO A 258 26.50 11.55 -11.68
CA PRO A 258 25.75 12.24 -10.63
C PRO A 258 24.38 12.76 -11.09
N GLU A 259 24.23 13.10 -12.36
CA GLU A 259 22.95 13.52 -12.96
C GLU A 259 21.94 12.37 -12.94
N VAL A 260 22.34 11.17 -13.36
CA VAL A 260 21.50 9.97 -13.37
C VAL A 260 21.13 9.55 -11.95
N LYS A 261 22.11 9.60 -11.03
CA LYS A 261 21.89 9.38 -9.61
C LYS A 261 20.84 10.34 -9.04
N THR A 262 20.86 11.60 -9.46
CA THR A 262 19.88 12.62 -9.05
C THR A 262 18.49 12.27 -9.57
N ILE A 263 18.35 11.90 -10.84
CA ILE A 263 17.06 11.49 -11.43
C ILE A 263 16.46 10.29 -10.68
N ILE A 264 17.27 9.27 -10.40
CA ILE A 264 16.81 8.07 -9.68
C ILE A 264 16.40 8.41 -8.26
N THR A 265 17.15 9.29 -7.58
CA THR A 265 16.78 9.78 -6.24
C THR A 265 15.43 10.48 -6.27
N GLN A 266 15.20 11.36 -7.25
CA GLN A 266 13.93 12.06 -7.41
C GLN A 266 12.76 11.11 -7.72
N PHE A 267 13.00 10.06 -8.51
CA PHE A 267 11.99 9.03 -8.80
C PHE A 267 11.64 8.20 -7.55
N LEU A 268 12.64 7.81 -6.77
CA LEU A 268 12.42 7.13 -5.48
C LEU A 268 11.61 8.00 -4.52
N GLU A 269 11.92 9.29 -4.43
CA GLU A 269 11.14 10.24 -3.63
C GLU A 269 9.69 10.37 -4.13
N TYR A 270 9.48 10.31 -5.45
CA TYR A 270 8.15 10.37 -6.04
C TYR A 270 7.32 9.11 -5.74
N LEU A 271 7.95 7.92 -5.71
CA LEU A 271 7.30 6.68 -5.24
C LEU A 271 6.85 6.77 -3.78
N GLU A 272 7.64 7.44 -2.93
CA GLU A 272 7.26 7.68 -1.52
C GLU A 272 6.08 8.64 -1.43
N MET A 273 6.15 9.77 -2.15
CA MET A 273 5.09 10.78 -2.14
C MET A 273 3.76 10.26 -2.69
N SER A 274 3.80 9.41 -3.71
CA SER A 274 2.61 8.75 -4.27
C SER A 274 2.04 7.64 -3.38
N GLY A 275 2.72 7.28 -2.28
CA GLY A 275 2.28 6.22 -1.37
C GLY A 275 2.39 4.83 -1.97
N GLU A 276 3.30 4.63 -2.93
CA GLU A 276 3.58 3.31 -3.54
C GLU A 276 4.67 2.55 -2.79
N ILE A 277 5.55 3.27 -2.09
CA ILE A 277 6.49 2.67 -1.14
C ILE A 277 6.34 3.30 0.25
N LEU A 278 6.46 2.44 1.26
CA LEU A 278 6.32 2.83 2.66
C LEU A 278 7.63 3.46 3.11
N ASN A 279 7.58 4.71 3.55
CA ASN A 279 8.69 5.43 4.15
C ASN A 279 8.16 6.52 5.10
N LEU A 280 8.27 6.28 6.40
CA LEU A 280 7.79 7.20 7.43
C LEU A 280 8.83 8.27 7.79
N ARG A 281 10.06 8.20 7.27
CA ARG A 281 11.14 9.14 7.60
C ARG A 281 10.79 10.59 7.29
N LYS A 282 10.07 10.87 6.20
CA LYS A 282 9.71 12.25 5.84
C LYS A 282 8.77 12.92 6.86
N LEU A 283 7.89 12.14 7.49
CA LEU A 283 6.99 12.64 8.55
C LEU A 283 7.73 13.04 9.82
N ASN A 284 8.91 12.47 10.02
CA ASN A 284 9.79 12.76 11.14
C ASN A 284 10.41 14.16 11.05
N ASP A 285 10.65 14.67 9.84
CA ASP A 285 11.27 15.98 9.61
C ASP A 285 10.21 17.11 9.57
N VAL A 286 9.11 16.89 8.84
CA VAL A 286 7.95 17.80 8.75
C VAL A 286 6.69 16.96 8.64
N PHE A 287 5.74 17.18 9.57
CA PHE A 287 4.45 16.49 9.52
C PHE A 287 3.56 17.10 8.44
N ASP A 288 3.50 16.44 7.29
CA ASP A 288 2.63 16.77 6.16
C ASP A 288 1.43 15.83 6.17
N GLU A 289 0.22 16.37 6.36
CA GLU A 289 -0.99 15.57 6.57
C GLU A 289 -1.41 14.77 5.32
N ASP A 290 -1.19 15.32 4.13
CA ASP A 290 -1.55 14.63 2.87
C ASP A 290 -0.59 13.49 2.60
N TYR A 291 0.71 13.72 2.81
CA TYR A 291 1.72 12.66 2.79
C TYR A 291 1.43 11.58 3.86
N ALA A 292 1.06 12.01 5.07
CA ALA A 292 0.70 11.13 6.18
C ALA A 292 -0.47 10.20 5.83
N LYS A 293 -1.51 10.72 5.15
CA LYS A 293 -2.69 9.92 4.75
C LYS A 293 -2.29 8.79 3.78
N GLY A 294 -1.48 9.11 2.76
CA GLY A 294 -0.98 8.12 1.81
C GLY A 294 -0.13 7.03 2.48
N GLN A 295 0.81 7.46 3.33
CA GLN A 295 1.68 6.53 4.06
C GLN A 295 0.94 5.69 5.10
N PHE A 296 -0.06 6.26 5.77
CA PHE A 296 -0.87 5.54 6.75
C PHE A 296 -1.74 4.47 6.10
N ALA A 297 -2.38 4.77 4.98
CA ALA A 297 -3.14 3.77 4.22
C ALA A 297 -2.23 2.60 3.80
N LEU A 298 -1.05 2.90 3.25
CA LEU A 298 -0.08 1.87 2.87
C LEU A 298 0.41 1.06 4.07
N PHE A 299 0.70 1.71 5.20
CA PHE A 299 1.11 1.05 6.44
C PHE A 299 0.07 0.01 6.89
N LEU A 300 -1.21 0.38 6.88
CA LEU A 300 -2.30 -0.52 7.28
C LEU A 300 -2.46 -1.68 6.31
N ASP A 301 -2.30 -1.46 5.00
CA ASP A 301 -2.34 -2.54 4.00
C ASP A 301 -1.20 -3.55 4.22
N VAL A 302 0.01 -3.07 4.54
CA VAL A 302 1.15 -3.93 4.88
C VAL A 302 0.88 -4.70 6.18
N LEU A 303 0.34 -4.03 7.20
CA LEU A 303 -0.04 -4.65 8.47
C LEU A 303 -1.11 -5.74 8.29
N ASP A 304 -2.15 -5.46 7.49
CA ASP A 304 -3.23 -6.40 7.17
C ASP A 304 -2.69 -7.68 6.52
N ARG A 305 -1.81 -7.54 5.53
CA ARG A 305 -1.17 -8.69 4.86
C ARG A 305 -0.32 -9.51 5.83
N ALA A 306 0.47 -8.85 6.67
CA ALA A 306 1.36 -9.52 7.59
C ALA A 306 0.60 -10.25 8.72
N LEU A 307 -0.49 -9.65 9.23
CA LEU A 307 -1.43 -10.32 10.14
C LEU A 307 -2.11 -11.52 9.46
N PHE A 308 -2.54 -11.38 8.20
CA PHE A 308 -3.15 -12.48 7.45
C PHE A 308 -2.18 -13.67 7.28
N ILE A 309 -0.92 -13.42 6.90
CA ILE A 309 0.10 -14.47 6.73
C ILE A 309 0.37 -15.20 8.06
N ARG A 310 0.54 -14.46 9.16
CA ARG A 310 0.75 -15.08 10.49
C ARG A 310 -0.47 -15.86 10.97
N ASN A 311 -1.68 -15.34 10.74
CA ASN A 311 -2.91 -16.00 11.15
C ASN A 311 -3.28 -17.20 10.25
N GLY A 312 -2.95 -17.18 8.96
CA GLY A 312 -3.20 -18.31 8.06
C GLY A 312 -2.26 -19.51 8.27
N SER A 313 -1.10 -19.28 8.90
CA SER A 313 -0.10 -20.32 9.17
C SER A 313 -0.34 -21.07 10.49
N ALA A 314 -1.16 -20.51 11.37
CA ALA A 314 -1.51 -21.12 12.65
C ALA A 314 -3.04 -21.26 12.68
N ASN A 315 -3.59 -22.45 12.94
CA ASN A 315 -5.02 -22.67 13.19
C ASN A 315 -5.52 -21.93 14.46
N LYS A 316 -5.28 -20.62 14.58
CA LYS A 316 -5.68 -19.76 15.68
C LYS A 316 -7.13 -19.38 15.43
N THR A 317 -8.01 -19.85 16.31
CA THR A 317 -9.45 -19.59 16.36
C THR A 317 -9.84 -18.12 16.64
N GLN A 318 -8.86 -17.22 16.74
CA GLN A 318 -9.08 -15.81 17.09
C GLN A 318 -8.36 -14.90 16.09
N VAL A 319 -9.06 -14.57 15.02
CA VAL A 319 -8.58 -13.65 13.98
C VAL A 319 -9.08 -12.24 14.31
N LEU A 320 -8.15 -11.28 14.37
CA LEU A 320 -8.51 -9.86 14.40
C LEU A 320 -8.83 -9.40 12.98
N SER A 321 -9.92 -8.68 12.84
CA SER A 321 -10.38 -8.10 11.58
C SER A 321 -10.39 -6.57 11.70
N ARG A 322 -9.92 -5.89 10.65
CA ARG A 322 -9.86 -4.42 10.59
C ARG A 322 -11.25 -3.81 10.39
N GLY A 323 -11.59 -2.81 11.21
CA GLY A 323 -12.81 -2.04 11.07
C GLY A 323 -12.81 -1.24 9.77
N LYS A 324 -13.71 -1.56 8.83
CA LYS A 324 -13.81 -0.89 7.52
C LYS A 324 -14.36 0.55 7.63
N ARG A 325 -13.61 1.46 8.25
CA ARG A 325 -13.93 2.89 8.25
C ARG A 325 -13.55 3.53 6.91
N PRO A 326 -14.12 4.71 6.57
CA PRO A 326 -13.48 5.63 5.65
C PRO A 326 -12.14 6.13 6.24
N LEU A 327 -11.03 6.00 5.51
CA LEU A 327 -9.69 6.46 5.91
C LEU A 327 -9.53 7.99 5.87
N ALA A 328 -10.59 8.74 6.20
CA ALA A 328 -10.55 10.19 6.25
C ALA A 328 -9.67 10.73 7.41
N GLY A 329 -9.29 9.87 8.36
CA GLY A 329 -8.43 10.22 9.49
C GLY A 329 -7.24 9.27 9.62
N LEU A 330 -6.19 9.74 10.29
CA LEU A 330 -4.95 9.01 10.52
C LEU A 330 -5.04 8.06 11.73
N TRP A 331 -6.15 7.32 11.83
CA TRP A 331 -6.28 6.22 12.78
C TRP A 331 -7.11 5.09 12.17
N ASP A 332 -6.85 3.84 12.57
CA ASP A 332 -7.67 2.66 12.29
C ASP A 332 -7.90 1.78 13.54
N PHE A 333 -8.81 0.80 13.48
CA PHE A 333 -8.99 -0.17 14.56
C PHE A 333 -9.12 -1.62 14.06
N TYR A 334 -8.71 -2.56 14.90
CA TYR A 334 -8.83 -4.00 14.70
C TYR A 334 -9.58 -4.60 15.88
N GLY A 335 -10.61 -5.39 15.59
CA GLY A 335 -11.44 -6.00 16.62
C GLY A 335 -11.58 -7.51 16.43
N LEU A 336 -12.01 -8.18 17.48
CA LEU A 336 -12.43 -9.58 17.39
C LEU A 336 -13.70 -9.69 16.56
N GLU A 337 -13.74 -10.66 15.67
CA GLU A 337 -14.93 -10.95 14.87
C GLU A 337 -15.93 -11.79 15.67
N ASN A 338 -17.20 -11.36 15.64
CA ASN A 338 -18.30 -12.06 16.28
C ASN A 338 -19.53 -11.99 15.36
N ASN A 339 -19.95 -13.14 14.82
CA ASN A 339 -21.07 -13.26 13.88
C ASN A 339 -20.97 -12.28 12.70
N GLY A 340 -19.78 -12.20 12.06
CA GLY A 340 -19.51 -11.30 10.94
C GLY A 340 -19.42 -9.82 11.30
N LYS A 341 -19.50 -9.46 12.60
CA LYS A 341 -19.33 -8.09 13.09
C LYS A 341 -18.02 -7.95 13.84
N ILE A 342 -17.30 -6.88 13.54
CA ILE A 342 -16.05 -6.54 14.22
C ILE A 342 -16.39 -5.79 15.51
N LEU A 343 -16.00 -6.35 16.64
CA LEU A 343 -16.24 -5.75 17.95
C LEU A 343 -15.39 -4.50 18.14
N GLN A 344 -16.06 -3.37 18.38
CA GLN A 344 -15.41 -2.06 18.53
C GLN A 344 -14.97 -1.76 19.98
N ASN A 345 -15.24 -2.64 20.94
CA ASN A 345 -14.86 -2.40 22.33
C ASN A 345 -14.80 -3.68 23.19
N PRO A 346 -13.61 -4.09 23.67
CA PRO A 346 -12.29 -3.51 23.39
C PRO A 346 -11.83 -3.79 21.95
N HIS A 347 -10.86 -3.02 21.46
CA HIS A 347 -10.22 -3.17 20.15
C HIS A 347 -8.73 -2.82 20.22
N ILE A 348 -7.97 -3.10 19.17
CA ILE A 348 -6.66 -2.49 18.93
C ILE A 348 -6.85 -1.23 18.09
N SER A 349 -6.34 -0.09 18.52
CA SER A 349 -6.21 1.12 17.72
C SER A 349 -4.84 1.21 17.08
N ILE A 350 -4.78 1.61 15.82
CA ILE A 350 -3.56 2.05 15.14
C ILE A 350 -3.74 3.53 14.83
N TYR A 351 -2.74 4.37 15.07
CA TYR A 351 -2.84 5.79 14.75
C TYR A 351 -1.51 6.37 14.30
N LEU A 352 -1.59 7.46 13.55
CA LEU A 352 -0.49 8.27 13.09
C LEU A 352 -0.88 9.74 13.30
N ASN A 353 -0.04 10.53 13.96
CA ASN A 353 -0.33 11.93 14.25
C ASN A 353 0.98 12.73 14.37
N HIS A 354 0.90 14.00 14.75
CA HIS A 354 2.06 14.86 14.94
C HIS A 354 3.02 14.42 16.06
N ASP A 355 2.62 13.47 16.91
CA ASP A 355 3.46 12.94 18.00
C ASP A 355 4.19 11.65 17.60
N GLY A 356 3.73 10.93 16.57
CA GLY A 356 4.28 9.65 16.18
C GLY A 356 3.28 8.73 15.50
N ILE A 357 3.67 7.45 15.45
CA ILE A 357 2.79 6.34 15.08
C ILE A 357 2.67 5.39 16.29
N GLY A 358 1.47 4.88 16.54
CA GLY A 358 1.23 4.01 17.68
C GLY A 358 0.21 2.91 17.40
N CYS A 359 0.28 1.88 18.24
CA CYS A 359 -0.64 0.75 18.29
C CYS A 359 -0.99 0.47 19.74
N GLY A 360 -2.27 0.33 20.08
CA GLY A 360 -2.69 0.14 21.47
C GLY A 360 -3.97 -0.65 21.64
N ILE A 361 -4.09 -1.38 22.74
CA ILE A 361 -5.37 -1.93 23.17
C ILE A 361 -6.20 -0.80 23.78
N THR A 362 -7.37 -0.57 23.19
CA THR A 362 -8.26 0.54 23.53
C THR A 362 -9.56 -0.01 24.10
N VAL A 363 -9.92 0.47 25.30
CA VAL A 363 -11.25 0.30 25.89
C VAL A 363 -11.96 1.64 25.83
N ALA A 364 -12.96 1.73 24.96
CA ALA A 364 -13.83 2.89 24.86
C ALA A 364 -15.04 2.74 25.80
N LYS A 365 -15.61 3.87 26.22
CA LYS A 365 -16.77 3.97 27.13
C LYS A 365 -16.43 3.60 28.59
N LYS A 366 -16.91 4.47 29.49
CA LYS A 366 -16.85 4.26 30.94
C LYS A 366 -17.52 2.93 31.31
N GLY A 367 -16.84 2.09 32.09
CA GLY A 367 -17.45 0.86 32.57
C GLY A 367 -16.47 -0.16 33.16
N PRO A 368 -16.97 -1.35 33.52
CA PRO A 368 -16.18 -2.42 34.15
C PRO A 368 -14.97 -2.86 33.30
N LYS A 369 -15.13 -2.90 31.97
CA LYS A 369 -14.05 -3.27 31.04
C LYS A 369 -12.82 -2.38 31.18
N MET A 370 -13.02 -1.08 31.42
CA MET A 370 -11.94 -0.11 31.60
C MET A 370 -11.18 -0.38 32.91
N ARG A 371 -11.91 -0.66 34.00
CA ARG A 371 -11.30 -1.03 35.29
C ARG A 371 -10.58 -2.38 35.21
N ASN A 372 -11.08 -3.31 34.39
CA ASN A 372 -10.55 -4.66 34.30
C ASN A 372 -9.31 -4.76 33.42
N LEU A 373 -9.10 -3.85 32.46
CA LEU A 373 -7.98 -3.91 31.51
C LEU A 373 -6.63 -4.12 32.22
N LEU A 374 -6.30 -3.22 33.15
CA LEU A 374 -5.04 -3.25 33.90
C LEU A 374 -4.97 -4.36 34.95
N LYS A 375 -6.10 -4.99 35.27
CA LYS A 375 -6.21 -6.05 36.29
C LYS A 375 -6.15 -7.46 35.69
N THR A 376 -6.24 -7.61 34.37
CA THR A 376 -6.15 -8.93 33.75
C THR A 376 -4.75 -9.53 33.99
N PRO A 377 -4.63 -10.81 34.37
CA PRO A 377 -3.32 -11.42 34.63
C PRO A 377 -2.34 -11.29 33.48
N LYS A 378 -2.84 -11.33 32.23
CA LYS A 378 -2.04 -11.19 31.02
C LYS A 378 -1.53 -9.76 30.82
N MET A 379 -2.35 -8.75 31.07
CA MET A 379 -1.91 -7.34 31.02
C MET A 379 -0.88 -7.04 32.12
N VAL A 380 -1.13 -7.50 33.35
CA VAL A 380 -0.17 -7.34 34.45
C VAL A 380 1.16 -7.98 34.11
N LYS A 381 1.15 -9.21 33.59
CA LYS A 381 2.36 -9.91 33.13
C LYS A 381 3.10 -9.12 32.05
N PHE A 382 2.39 -8.61 31.05
CA PHE A 382 2.95 -7.78 29.98
C PHE A 382 3.63 -6.53 30.53
N LEU A 383 2.91 -5.73 31.33
CA LEU A 383 3.44 -4.48 31.90
C LEU A 383 4.64 -4.73 32.81
N MET A 384 4.61 -5.77 33.65
CA MET A 384 5.76 -6.15 34.48
C MET A 384 6.96 -6.56 33.62
N GLY A 385 6.74 -7.36 32.58
CA GLY A 385 7.79 -7.76 31.63
C GLY A 385 8.45 -6.55 30.99
N GLU A 386 7.67 -5.59 30.50
CA GLU A 386 8.18 -4.35 29.90
C GLU A 386 8.88 -3.43 30.90
N MET A 387 8.44 -3.37 32.15
CA MET A 387 9.17 -2.62 33.19
C MET A 387 10.53 -3.23 33.51
N GLN A 388 10.63 -4.57 33.48
CA GLN A 388 11.85 -5.34 33.78
C GLN A 388 12.83 -5.40 32.61
N SER A 389 12.35 -5.31 31.36
CA SER A 389 13.16 -5.51 30.15
C SER A 389 14.31 -4.51 29.97
N GLY A 390 14.33 -3.40 30.72
CA GLY A 390 15.44 -2.42 30.76
C GLY A 390 15.75 -1.71 29.44
N GLY A 391 15.09 -2.09 28.34
CA GLY A 391 15.39 -1.69 26.98
C GLY A 391 14.56 -0.52 26.46
N VAL A 392 14.71 -0.27 25.16
CA VAL A 392 14.05 0.83 24.45
C VAL A 392 12.52 0.66 24.42
N ASN A 393 12.03 -0.59 24.39
CA ASN A 393 10.59 -0.88 24.34
C ASN A 393 9.83 -0.34 25.54
N ARG A 394 10.43 -0.38 26.74
CA ARG A 394 9.85 0.24 27.95
C ARG A 394 9.51 1.72 27.76
N GLN A 395 10.30 2.44 26.96
CA GLN A 395 10.07 3.86 26.71
C GLN A 395 9.02 4.12 25.62
N ARG A 396 8.60 3.06 24.90
CA ARG A 396 7.53 3.11 23.89
C ARG A 396 6.18 2.71 24.48
N VAL A 397 6.15 1.95 25.56
CA VAL A 397 4.89 1.54 26.19
C VAL A 397 4.35 2.64 27.11
N LYS A 398 3.11 3.03 26.88
CA LYS A 398 2.40 4.09 27.60
C LYS A 398 1.02 3.63 28.05
N ILE A 399 0.53 4.23 29.13
CA ILE A 399 -0.84 4.09 29.60
C ILE A 399 -1.51 5.46 29.46
N ASN A 400 -2.55 5.53 28.64
CA ASN A 400 -3.28 6.76 28.35
C ASN A 400 -4.72 6.68 28.84
N LEU A 401 -5.18 7.72 29.53
CA LEU A 401 -6.59 8.02 29.71
C LEU A 401 -6.94 9.29 28.97
N VAL A 402 -7.97 9.22 28.14
CA VAL A 402 -8.41 10.33 27.32
C VAL A 402 -9.88 10.62 27.59
N ASN A 403 -10.19 11.90 27.74
CA ASN A 403 -11.54 12.42 27.66
C ASN A 403 -11.58 13.50 26.57
N TYR A 404 -12.22 13.19 25.46
CA TYR A 404 -12.40 14.13 24.36
C TYR A 404 -13.83 14.63 24.27
N ARG A 405 -14.01 15.85 23.79
CA ARG A 405 -15.31 16.33 23.29
C ARG A 405 -15.27 16.27 21.77
N LEU A 406 -16.30 15.65 21.19
CA LEU A 406 -16.55 15.79 19.76
C LEU A 406 -17.03 17.23 19.54
N VAL A 407 -16.43 17.93 18.57
CA VAL A 407 -16.93 19.24 18.20
C VAL A 407 -18.24 19.01 17.43
N ASP A 408 -19.37 19.22 18.10
CA ASP A 408 -20.68 19.17 17.45
C ASP A 408 -20.71 20.23 16.36
N ARG A 409 -20.93 19.80 15.11
CA ARG A 409 -21.04 20.69 13.96
C ARG A 409 -22.26 20.36 13.10
N LYS A 410 -22.78 21.42 12.48
CA LYS A 410 -24.07 21.48 11.77
C LYS A 410 -24.11 20.51 10.57
N PRO A 411 -25.31 20.15 10.07
CA PRO A 411 -25.45 19.35 8.85
C PRO A 411 -24.66 19.97 7.68
N GLY A 412 -23.83 19.16 7.01
CA GLY A 412 -23.02 19.57 5.85
C GLY A 412 -21.51 19.73 6.11
N GLN A 413 -21.03 19.58 7.35
CA GLN A 413 -19.59 19.61 7.67
C GLN A 413 -19.01 18.19 7.81
N VAL A 414 -17.74 18.02 7.43
CA VAL A 414 -17.01 16.74 7.51
C VAL A 414 -16.80 16.36 8.99
N LYS A 415 -17.18 15.13 9.37
CA LYS A 415 -16.93 14.56 10.71
C LYS A 415 -15.42 14.40 10.95
N GLY A 416 -14.90 14.81 12.10
CA GLY A 416 -13.55 14.39 12.48
C GLY A 416 -12.92 15.08 13.69
N ASP A 417 -13.21 16.36 13.92
CA ASP A 417 -12.48 17.14 14.91
C ASP A 417 -12.94 16.84 16.35
N TYR A 418 -11.99 16.39 17.18
CA TYR A 418 -12.15 16.25 18.61
C TYR A 418 -11.09 17.10 19.32
N TYR A 419 -11.45 17.64 20.49
CA TYR A 419 -10.47 18.24 21.39
C TYR A 419 -10.45 17.45 22.70
N ASP A 420 -9.24 17.10 23.13
CA ASP A 420 -8.99 16.43 24.40
C ASP A 420 -9.27 17.42 25.55
N SER A 421 -10.43 17.30 26.16
CA SER A 421 -10.74 18.03 27.40
C SER A 421 -9.86 17.61 28.56
N PHE A 422 -9.31 16.40 28.52
CA PHE A 422 -8.35 15.87 29.48
C PHE A 422 -7.57 14.71 28.84
N ARG A 423 -6.26 14.70 29.04
CA ARG A 423 -5.37 13.60 28.66
C ARG A 423 -4.40 13.35 29.80
N PHE A 424 -4.41 12.13 30.34
CA PHE A 424 -3.42 11.63 31.28
C PHE A 424 -2.61 10.55 30.56
N CYS A 425 -1.29 10.68 30.56
CA CYS A 425 -0.37 9.79 29.86
C CYS A 425 0.76 9.47 30.82
N VAL A 426 1.06 8.18 30.98
CA VAL A 426 2.17 7.70 31.80
C VAL A 426 3.05 6.81 30.94
N ASP A 427 4.33 7.20 30.79
CA ASP A 427 5.34 6.34 30.17
C ASP A 427 5.78 5.28 31.19
N LEU A 428 5.89 4.00 30.81
CA LEU A 428 6.36 2.97 31.75
C LEU A 428 7.78 3.23 32.29
N LYS A 429 8.58 4.05 31.59
CA LYS A 429 9.88 4.50 32.07
C LYS A 429 9.79 5.35 33.35
N GLU A 430 8.73 6.15 33.48
CA GLU A 430 8.52 7.09 34.61
C GLU A 430 8.07 6.36 35.87
N LEU A 431 7.59 5.12 35.72
CA LEU A 431 7.22 4.26 36.84
C LEU A 431 8.43 3.69 37.59
N LYS A 432 9.66 3.90 37.09
CA LYS A 432 10.88 3.46 37.78
C LYS A 432 11.08 4.33 39.03
N GLY A 433 10.90 3.74 40.21
CA GLY A 433 11.21 4.40 41.49
C GLY A 433 10.00 4.83 42.31
N LEU A 434 8.77 4.54 41.88
CA LEU A 434 7.53 4.83 42.62
C LEU A 434 7.27 3.93 43.85
N GLY A 435 8.27 3.20 44.35
CA GLY A 435 8.13 2.34 45.54
C GLY A 435 7.95 0.85 45.23
N LYS A 436 7.35 0.10 46.18
CA LYS A 436 7.32 -1.38 46.18
C LYS A 436 6.42 -2.01 45.10
N ASP A 437 5.35 -1.34 44.66
CA ASP A 437 4.49 -1.81 43.56
C ASP A 437 4.08 -0.65 42.62
N PRO A 438 4.83 -0.42 41.53
CA PRO A 438 4.50 0.60 40.54
C PRO A 438 3.16 0.36 39.81
N LEU A 439 2.72 -0.88 39.65
CA LEU A 439 1.46 -1.18 38.96
C LEU A 439 0.25 -0.92 39.85
N GLU A 440 0.34 -1.21 41.15
CA GLU A 440 -0.70 -0.82 42.11
C GLU A 440 -0.87 0.71 42.13
N THR A 441 0.24 1.45 42.09
CA THR A 441 0.22 2.92 42.03
C THR A 441 -0.49 3.42 40.77
N VAL A 442 -0.19 2.82 39.61
CA VAL A 442 -0.87 3.15 38.35
C VAL A 442 -2.35 2.77 38.40
N ASP A 443 -2.71 1.58 38.85
CA ASP A 443 -4.11 1.14 38.94
C ASP A 443 -4.93 2.08 39.84
N ASN A 444 -4.35 2.56 40.94
CA ASN A 444 -4.99 3.55 41.82
C ASN A 444 -5.18 4.91 41.12
N LEU A 445 -4.14 5.44 40.47
CA LEU A 445 -4.21 6.73 39.74
C LEU A 445 -5.21 6.66 38.58
N VAL A 446 -5.12 5.60 37.78
CA VAL A 446 -6.04 5.31 36.67
C VAL A 446 -7.45 5.12 37.20
N GLY A 447 -7.63 4.33 38.25
CA GLY A 447 -8.90 4.04 38.90
C GLY A 447 -9.67 5.29 39.35
N ASN A 448 -8.94 6.30 39.84
CA ASN A 448 -9.49 7.60 40.23
C ASN A 448 -9.89 8.47 39.01
N CYS A 449 -9.24 8.29 37.87
CA CYS A 449 -9.49 9.05 36.65
C CYS A 449 -10.52 8.39 35.71
N ILE A 450 -10.81 7.09 35.85
CA ILE A 450 -11.82 6.37 35.05
C ILE A 450 -13.20 7.06 35.05
N PRO A 451 -13.75 7.54 36.18
CA PRO A 451 -15.07 8.18 36.20
C PRO A 451 -15.21 9.40 35.28
N ILE A 452 -14.11 10.10 34.99
CA ILE A 452 -14.09 11.27 34.12
C ILE A 452 -13.57 10.97 32.70
N SER A 453 -13.03 9.78 32.46
CA SER A 453 -12.39 9.40 31.18
C SER A 453 -13.36 8.74 30.21
N LYS A 454 -13.15 8.91 28.90
CA LYS A 454 -13.94 8.21 27.86
C LYS A 454 -13.24 7.00 27.29
N GLN A 455 -11.91 6.96 27.42
CA GLN A 455 -11.05 5.97 26.80
C GLN A 455 -9.86 5.69 27.71
N LEU A 456 -9.48 4.41 27.78
CA LEU A 456 -8.25 3.92 28.39
C LEU A 456 -7.50 3.12 27.33
N GLU A 457 -6.21 3.36 27.23
CA GLU A 457 -5.33 2.68 26.29
C GLU A 457 -4.05 2.24 26.97
N VAL A 458 -3.61 1.03 26.64
CA VAL A 458 -2.22 0.62 26.81
C VAL A 458 -1.64 0.50 25.42
N LEU A 459 -0.61 1.28 25.12
CA LEU A 459 -0.14 1.45 23.77
C LEU A 459 1.38 1.36 23.65
N PHE A 460 1.83 0.93 22.48
CA PHE A 460 3.19 1.01 21.99
C PHE A 460 3.28 2.20 21.02
N HIS A 461 4.07 3.23 21.38
CA HIS A 461 4.23 4.47 20.62
C HIS A 461 5.66 4.68 20.14
N CYS A 462 5.81 4.86 18.84
CA CYS A 462 7.04 5.32 18.21
C CYS A 462 6.91 6.82 17.94
N ALA A 463 7.47 7.63 18.84
CA ALA A 463 7.46 9.08 18.69
C ALA A 463 8.37 9.54 17.54
N TRP A 464 7.96 10.59 16.82
CA TRP A 464 8.85 11.32 15.92
C TRP A 464 10.03 11.88 16.71
N VAL A 465 11.18 11.95 16.06
CA VAL A 465 12.48 12.28 16.63
C VAL A 465 13.11 13.39 15.80
N ASP A 466 13.54 14.47 16.43
CA ASP A 466 14.42 15.43 15.76
C ASP A 466 15.76 14.76 15.39
N ALA A 467 15.94 14.42 14.11
CA ALA A 467 17.11 13.70 13.61
C ALA A 467 18.42 14.48 13.84
N SER A 468 18.36 15.82 13.95
CA SER A 468 19.54 16.64 14.26
C SER A 468 20.07 16.42 15.69
N LYS A 469 19.23 15.86 16.57
CA LYS A 469 19.56 15.54 17.97
C LYS A 469 19.80 14.05 18.22
N ALA A 470 19.98 13.25 17.16
CA ALA A 470 20.23 11.81 17.24
C ALA A 470 21.73 11.42 17.19
N ASN A 471 22.61 12.37 16.89
CA ASN A 471 24.06 12.18 16.66
C ASN A 471 24.95 13.01 17.61
N ILE A 472 24.47 13.44 18.78
CA ILE A 472 25.22 14.30 19.71
C ILE A 472 25.47 13.51 20.99
N SER A 473 26.67 12.93 21.11
CA SER A 473 27.02 11.99 22.17
C SER A 473 26.62 12.48 23.57
N LEU A 474 25.67 11.78 24.20
CA LEU A 474 25.54 11.51 25.65
C LEU A 474 24.16 10.87 25.97
N GLU A 475 24.21 9.72 26.67
CA GLU A 475 23.14 9.05 27.44
C GLU A 475 21.84 8.54 26.76
N ARG A 476 21.20 7.56 27.44
CA ARG A 476 20.05 6.69 27.08
C ARG A 476 18.92 7.26 26.21
N GLY A 477 18.75 8.59 26.15
CA GLY A 477 17.81 9.25 25.25
C GLY A 477 18.17 9.09 23.76
N GLU A 478 19.46 8.95 23.43
CA GLU A 478 19.91 8.72 22.06
C GLU A 478 19.55 7.31 21.55
N THR A 479 19.53 6.29 22.42
CA THR A 479 19.17 4.91 22.04
C THR A 479 17.71 4.80 21.62
N LEU A 480 16.79 5.51 22.29
CA LEU A 480 15.38 5.55 21.86
C LEU A 480 15.19 6.32 20.57
N ARG A 481 15.87 7.47 20.45
CA ARG A 481 15.81 8.32 19.24
C ARG A 481 16.31 7.56 18.01
N ARG A 482 17.48 6.94 18.12
CA ARG A 482 18.06 6.09 17.07
C ARG A 482 17.17 4.90 16.78
N GLY A 483 16.70 4.20 17.82
CA GLY A 483 15.81 3.06 17.65
C GLY A 483 14.47 3.42 16.99
N ASN A 484 13.92 4.63 17.20
CA ASN A 484 12.72 5.07 16.49
C ASN A 484 13.04 5.47 15.04
N LEU A 485 14.16 6.17 14.81
CA LEU A 485 14.60 6.50 13.45
C LEU A 485 14.81 5.24 12.61
N GLU A 486 15.47 4.21 13.17
CA GLU A 486 15.65 2.91 12.52
C GLU A 486 14.32 2.26 12.14
N LEU A 487 13.30 2.35 13.01
CA LEU A 487 11.95 1.84 12.70
C LEU A 487 11.25 2.64 11.58
N PHE A 488 11.51 3.95 11.48
CA PHE A 488 10.94 4.77 10.40
C PHE A 488 11.68 4.60 9.07
N GLU A 489 12.97 4.27 9.11
CA GLU A 489 13.79 3.93 7.94
C GLU A 489 13.60 2.48 7.48
N ASN A 490 13.17 1.59 8.38
CA ASN A 490 12.85 0.20 8.09
C ASN A 490 11.40 -0.15 8.50
N PRO A 491 10.41 0.22 7.67
CA PRO A 491 9.00 0.03 8.00
C PRO A 491 8.60 -1.43 8.26
N ASP A 492 9.30 -2.40 7.67
CA ASP A 492 9.03 -3.83 7.94
C ASP A 492 9.33 -4.17 9.42
N GLN A 493 10.36 -3.57 10.01
CA GLN A 493 10.64 -3.73 11.45
C GLN A 493 9.54 -3.09 12.31
N LEU A 494 9.05 -1.91 11.92
CA LEU A 494 7.94 -1.25 12.61
C LEU A 494 6.65 -2.08 12.54
N VAL A 495 6.30 -2.58 11.35
CA VAL A 495 5.14 -3.47 11.16
C VAL A 495 5.30 -4.72 12.02
N ASN A 496 6.47 -5.36 12.04
CA ASN A 496 6.72 -6.51 12.89
C ASN A 496 6.59 -6.19 14.40
N ALA A 497 7.06 -5.01 14.83
CA ALA A 497 6.88 -4.57 16.22
C ALA A 497 5.40 -4.42 16.57
N PHE A 498 4.59 -3.86 15.67
CA PHE A 498 3.15 -3.73 15.85
C PHE A 498 2.46 -5.09 15.88
N ILE A 499 2.82 -6.01 15.00
CA ILE A 499 2.28 -7.39 14.99
C ILE A 499 2.58 -8.10 16.30
N ASN A 500 3.82 -8.05 16.78
CA ASN A 500 4.19 -8.70 18.04
C ASN A 500 3.37 -8.12 19.21
N PHE A 501 3.23 -6.80 19.28
CA PHE A 501 2.38 -6.15 20.29
C PHE A 501 0.91 -6.59 20.16
N ILE A 502 0.37 -6.62 18.93
CA ILE A 502 -1.01 -7.07 18.68
C ILE A 502 -1.22 -8.51 19.16
N GLU A 503 -0.30 -9.42 18.83
CA GLU A 503 -0.37 -10.83 19.23
C GLU A 503 -0.34 -11.00 20.75
N GLU A 504 0.45 -10.20 21.46
CA GLU A 504 0.47 -10.17 22.93
C GLU A 504 -0.83 -9.61 23.53
N MET A 505 -1.49 -8.70 22.82
CA MET A 505 -2.74 -8.08 23.27
C MET A 505 -4.00 -8.87 22.93
N ILE A 506 -3.98 -9.80 21.95
CA ILE A 506 -5.14 -10.65 21.61
C ILE A 506 -5.68 -11.39 22.85
N PRO A 507 -4.84 -12.10 23.65
CA PRO A 507 -5.33 -12.76 24.85
C PRO A 507 -5.92 -11.80 25.89
N VAL A 508 -5.44 -10.56 25.96
CA VAL A 508 -5.99 -9.52 26.86
C VAL A 508 -7.36 -9.04 26.34
N LEU A 509 -7.50 -8.82 25.03
CA LEU A 509 -8.77 -8.45 24.41
C LEU A 509 -9.87 -9.46 24.73
N VAL A 510 -9.56 -10.74 24.68
CA VAL A 510 -10.49 -11.84 25.00
C VAL A 510 -10.90 -11.78 26.48
N ASP A 511 -9.93 -11.66 27.39
CA ASP A 511 -10.20 -11.59 28.84
C ASP A 511 -11.08 -10.38 29.19
N VAL A 512 -10.80 -9.21 28.60
CA VAL A 512 -11.57 -7.98 28.84
C VAL A 512 -12.97 -8.03 28.19
N GLN A 513 -13.17 -8.84 27.15
CA GLN A 513 -14.50 -9.08 26.60
C GLN A 513 -15.41 -9.86 27.54
N GLY A 514 -14.86 -10.67 28.45
CA GLY A 514 -15.61 -11.48 29.40
C GLY A 514 -16.26 -12.71 28.76
N LYS A 515 -15.52 -13.40 27.87
CA LYS A 515 -15.90 -14.74 27.37
C LYS A 515 -15.34 -15.83 28.27
#